data_AF-A0AA85B2G8-F1
#
_entry.id   AF-A0AA85B2G8-F1
#
_cell.length_a   1.000
_cell.length_b   1.000
_cell.length_c   1.000
_cell.angle_alpha   90.00
_cell.angle_beta   90.00
_cell.angle_gamma   90.00
#
_symmetry.space_group_name_H-M   'P 1'
#
loop_
_entity.id
_entity.type
_entity.pdbx_description
1 polymer ?
#
loop_
_entity_poly.entity_id
_entity_poly.type
_entity_poly.pdbx_seq_one_letter_code
_entity_poly.pdbx_strand_id
1 'polypeptide(L)'
;MAISTKDSQYHSSELIKDLRTYRPKYPIPKELLDVRTEETFCAYCGVSYLILNEIKFLEDKSENLRKELELVRHRQGSHSSTPGGNVGLPSNGERQVSEDIERLLNEKAEIIQQLDDANTKLICYEATEKQFIKELARSQAEVSYTQEQLIELFDYSKRVRNKLKEKLRTDSLLRPIFDRINSLRDHISTLNQLLLKTKLSEETKRLDTLHDEKRQLILNFEQRINGLKEENQSFAHENTSLKEKISSLAEQLDNQLQKHDLTERNYKEREQCLLNKMTNISEELTSIKKMNDQLNSALETSKQEIFELKTIKDSQNEIHRQLEIKLQEMEKEFNVQQYNKELTLEKEFKLSLEKKELELQQIKSQTNRKIEQLTSELKQKERENIVLQEEHRRIMETMKEEINQLTNSVNNSESVRGELENQIQRYQQEVKQLYATVEKECWERDELNSVLAETRDQLMKLSNSSKKSESDQRQPNLHENQEDSHLLPPISSSSVKSEQFTKRTLTKSSKTSNSNNGMARRSFQNSKNIKDTSGLAATRRQIAAIISATKFRNQ
;
A
#
# COMPACT_ATOMS: atom_id res chain seq x y z
N MET A 1 12.11 -27.40 7.78
CA MET A 1 13.03 -28.41 8.35
C MET A 1 12.98 -28.28 9.85
N ALA A 2 12.98 -29.38 10.61
CA ALA A 2 13.01 -29.33 12.07
C ALA A 2 14.47 -29.36 12.55
N ILE A 3 14.88 -28.38 13.36
CA ILE A 3 16.21 -28.33 13.97
C ILE A 3 16.08 -28.77 15.43
N SER A 4 16.92 -29.69 15.86
CA SER A 4 16.85 -30.33 17.17
C SER A 4 17.33 -29.41 18.28
N THR A 5 16.41 -28.88 19.10
CA THR A 5 16.75 -28.18 20.35
C THR A 5 17.11 -29.20 21.44
N LYS A 6 18.36 -29.67 21.40
CA LYS A 6 19.06 -30.29 22.54
C LYS A 6 20.39 -29.56 22.75
N ASP A 7 21.00 -29.79 23.91
CA ASP A 7 22.29 -29.23 24.34
C ASP A 7 22.27 -27.76 24.79
N SER A 8 21.27 -27.40 25.60
CA SER A 8 21.26 -26.15 26.39
C SER A 8 20.62 -26.33 27.78
N GLN A 9 20.76 -27.50 28.41
CA GLN A 9 20.18 -27.75 29.75
C GLN A 9 20.95 -28.80 30.56
N TYR A 10 22.21 -28.52 30.92
CA TYR A 10 22.92 -29.29 31.94
C TYR A 10 22.29 -29.03 33.32
N HIS A 11 21.38 -29.91 33.73
CA HIS A 11 20.69 -29.81 35.01
C HIS A 11 21.65 -30.14 36.17
N SER A 12 22.09 -29.10 36.89
CA SER A 12 22.88 -29.21 38.13
C SER A 12 22.19 -30.03 39.26
N SER A 13 20.94 -30.43 39.05
CA SER A 13 20.12 -31.27 39.93
C SER A 13 20.21 -32.78 39.66
N GLU A 14 20.86 -33.23 38.59
CA GLU A 14 21.07 -34.68 38.33
C GLU A 14 22.35 -35.20 39.01
N LEU A 15 23.46 -34.46 38.92
CA LEU A 15 24.74 -34.75 39.60
C LEU A 15 24.61 -34.95 41.13
N ILE A 16 23.58 -34.40 41.76
CA ILE A 16 23.37 -34.46 43.22
C ILE A 16 22.70 -35.80 43.64
N LYS A 17 22.07 -36.54 42.73
CA LYS A 17 21.33 -37.77 43.07
C LYS A 17 22.23 -38.99 43.30
N ASP A 18 23.29 -39.16 42.51
CA ASP A 18 24.10 -40.39 42.52
C ASP A 18 25.07 -40.51 43.71
N LEU A 19 25.42 -39.39 44.35
CA LEU A 19 26.31 -39.36 45.52
C LEU A 19 25.81 -40.17 46.73
N ARG A 20 24.51 -40.48 46.81
CA ARG A 20 23.93 -41.33 47.87
C ARG A 20 24.07 -42.84 47.61
N THR A 21 24.57 -43.25 46.46
CA THR A 21 24.65 -44.66 46.02
C THR A 21 26.03 -45.05 45.46
N TYR A 22 27.05 -44.22 45.65
CA TYR A 22 28.42 -44.57 45.28
C TYR A 22 28.93 -45.76 46.11
N ARG A 23 29.28 -46.85 45.42
CA ARG A 23 29.85 -48.06 46.04
C ARG A 23 31.35 -48.11 45.69
N PRO A 24 32.27 -47.97 46.67
CA PRO A 24 33.72 -48.00 46.44
C PRO A 24 34.15 -49.24 45.65
N LYS A 25 35.13 -49.08 44.76
CA LYS A 25 35.49 -50.11 43.78
C LYS A 25 36.56 -51.07 44.30
N TYR A 26 37.28 -50.67 45.35
CA TYR A 26 38.29 -51.46 46.04
C TYR A 26 37.90 -51.63 47.52
N PRO A 27 37.70 -52.86 48.03
CA PRO A 27 37.35 -53.09 49.43
C PRO A 27 38.54 -52.82 50.37
N ILE A 28 38.24 -52.69 51.66
CA ILE A 28 39.21 -52.43 52.74
C ILE A 28 40.28 -53.56 52.78
N PRO A 29 41.57 -53.24 53.05
CA PRO A 29 42.58 -54.23 53.40
C PRO A 29 42.12 -55.20 54.51
N LYS A 30 42.61 -56.45 54.45
CA LYS A 30 42.07 -57.56 55.26
C LYS A 30 42.25 -57.35 56.77
N GLU A 31 43.23 -56.56 57.15
CA GLU A 31 43.64 -56.24 58.51
C GLU A 31 42.61 -55.38 59.26
N LEU A 32 41.58 -54.86 58.57
CA LEU A 32 40.55 -53.98 59.10
C LEU A 32 39.12 -54.54 58.94
N LEU A 33 38.97 -55.82 58.56
CA LEU A 33 37.65 -56.45 58.35
C LEU A 33 36.87 -56.75 59.64
N ASP A 34 37.55 -56.91 60.79
CA ASP A 34 36.93 -57.18 62.09
C ASP A 34 36.50 -55.91 62.86
N VAL A 35 36.73 -54.73 62.28
CA VAL A 35 36.32 -53.42 62.84
C VAL A 35 34.83 -53.20 62.58
N ARG A 36 34.07 -52.72 63.57
CA ARG A 36 32.62 -52.52 63.39
C ARG A 36 32.35 -51.40 62.40
N THR A 37 31.28 -51.53 61.61
CA THR A 37 30.91 -50.55 60.58
C THR A 37 30.74 -49.13 61.11
N GLU A 38 30.29 -48.98 62.36
CA GLU A 38 30.18 -47.71 63.09
C GLU A 38 31.53 -46.98 63.25
N GLU A 39 32.64 -47.71 63.32
CA GLU A 39 34.00 -47.18 63.51
C GLU A 39 34.72 -46.91 62.17
N THR A 40 34.13 -47.31 61.04
CA THR A 40 34.71 -47.13 59.69
C THR A 40 34.51 -45.72 59.10
N PHE A 41 34.06 -44.76 59.91
CA PHE A 41 33.82 -43.36 59.56
C PHE A 41 34.60 -42.43 60.48
N CYS A 42 35.19 -41.37 59.93
CA CYS A 42 35.88 -40.37 60.74
C CYS A 42 34.87 -39.51 61.54
N ALA A 43 34.88 -39.64 62.87
CA ALA A 43 33.95 -38.97 63.77
C ALA A 43 33.94 -37.42 63.67
N TYR A 44 35.00 -36.80 63.12
CA TYR A 44 35.10 -35.35 62.94
C TYR A 44 34.56 -34.83 61.60
N CYS A 45 34.48 -35.64 60.55
CA CYS A 45 34.07 -35.18 59.21
C CYS A 45 33.05 -36.08 58.49
N GLY A 46 32.66 -37.22 59.08
CA GLY A 46 31.66 -38.14 58.53
C GLY A 46 32.10 -38.92 57.29
N VAL A 47 33.31 -38.71 56.77
CA VAL A 47 33.85 -39.42 55.61
C VAL A 47 34.26 -40.84 56.02
N SER A 48 33.86 -41.84 55.24
CA SER A 48 34.30 -43.22 55.45
C SER A 48 35.78 -43.41 55.08
N TYR A 49 36.50 -44.22 55.86
CA TYR A 49 37.87 -44.63 55.53
C TYR A 49 37.99 -45.32 54.16
N LEU A 50 36.91 -45.94 53.65
CA LEU A 50 36.81 -46.43 52.27
C LEU A 50 37.07 -45.34 51.23
N ILE A 51 36.45 -44.16 51.40
CA ILE A 51 36.55 -43.04 50.44
C ILE A 51 37.94 -42.41 50.52
N LEU A 52 38.50 -42.27 51.73
CA LEU A 52 39.87 -41.81 51.94
C LEU A 52 40.91 -42.73 51.27
N ASN A 53 40.70 -44.04 51.30
CA ASN A 53 41.61 -45.00 50.67
C ASN A 53 41.50 -44.99 49.12
N GLU A 54 40.28 -44.86 48.57
CA GLU A 54 40.06 -44.71 47.12
C GLU A 54 40.66 -43.38 46.60
N ILE A 55 40.53 -42.27 47.34
CA ILE A 55 41.19 -40.99 47.03
C ILE A 55 42.71 -41.16 47.01
N LYS A 56 43.32 -41.70 48.06
CA LYS A 56 44.77 -41.85 48.17
C LYS A 56 45.36 -42.72 47.05
N PHE A 57 44.67 -43.81 46.69
CA PHE A 57 45.05 -44.65 45.56
C PHE A 57 45.00 -43.90 44.21
N LEU A 58 44.04 -43.01 44.02
CA LEU A 58 43.95 -42.16 42.81
C LEU A 58 45.04 -41.07 42.80
N GLU A 59 45.42 -40.53 43.95
CA GLU A 59 46.56 -39.61 44.09
C GLU A 59 47.89 -40.30 43.74
N ASP A 60 48.19 -41.45 44.35
CA ASP A 60 49.38 -42.26 44.05
C ASP A 60 49.45 -42.64 42.56
N LYS A 61 48.30 -42.99 41.94
CA LYS A 61 48.21 -43.31 40.51
C LYS A 61 48.43 -42.09 39.61
N SER A 62 47.89 -40.93 39.98
CA SER A 62 48.12 -39.66 39.27
C SER A 62 49.61 -39.28 39.29
N GLU A 63 50.25 -39.45 40.44
CA GLU A 63 51.65 -39.09 40.63
C GLU A 63 52.62 -40.05 39.91
N ASN A 64 52.28 -41.34 39.76
CA ASN A 64 53.01 -42.25 38.87
C ASN A 64 52.83 -41.90 37.39
N LEU A 65 51.61 -41.57 36.94
CA LEU A 65 51.36 -41.16 35.56
C LEU A 65 52.11 -39.86 35.19
N ARG A 66 52.24 -38.93 36.13
CA ARG A 66 53.10 -37.74 35.96
C ARG A 66 54.56 -38.12 35.73
N LYS A 67 55.12 -39.05 36.52
CA LYS A 67 56.52 -39.52 36.40
C LYS A 67 56.77 -40.23 35.07
N GLU A 68 55.82 -41.03 34.58
CA GLU A 68 55.90 -41.60 33.23
C GLU A 68 55.88 -40.53 32.14
N LEU A 69 55.04 -39.50 32.28
CA LEU A 69 54.94 -38.39 31.32
C LEU A 69 56.23 -37.54 31.31
N GLU A 70 56.84 -37.31 32.48
CA GLU A 70 58.15 -36.67 32.61
C GLU A 70 59.28 -37.49 31.92
N LEU A 71 59.26 -38.82 32.09
CA LEU A 71 60.18 -39.74 31.41
C LEU A 71 60.00 -39.74 29.88
N VAL A 72 58.75 -39.68 29.38
CA VAL A 72 58.46 -39.56 27.94
C VAL A 72 58.95 -38.21 27.40
N ARG A 73 58.71 -37.12 28.14
CA ARG A 73 59.20 -35.76 27.80
C ARG A 73 60.72 -35.73 27.70
N HIS A 74 61.44 -36.33 28.64
CA HIS A 74 62.91 -36.45 28.58
C HIS A 74 63.40 -37.34 27.43
N ARG A 75 62.70 -38.42 27.08
CA ARG A 75 63.05 -39.25 25.90
C ARG A 75 62.86 -38.50 24.58
N GLN A 76 61.82 -37.68 24.45
CA GLN A 76 61.55 -36.89 23.24
C GLN A 76 62.50 -35.68 23.09
N GLY A 77 63.01 -35.12 24.19
CA GLY A 77 63.97 -34.01 24.17
C GLY A 77 65.43 -34.38 23.85
N SER A 78 65.75 -35.65 23.58
CA SER A 78 67.13 -36.16 23.62
C SER A 78 67.68 -36.72 22.29
N HIS A 79 67.10 -36.35 21.13
CA HIS A 79 67.51 -36.88 19.81
C HIS A 79 67.84 -35.81 18.76
N SER A 80 68.85 -34.97 19.02
CA SER A 80 69.46 -34.09 18.00
C SER A 80 70.90 -33.64 18.34
N SER A 81 71.81 -34.58 18.64
CA SER A 81 73.24 -34.25 18.87
C SER A 81 74.22 -35.39 18.55
N THR A 82 74.45 -35.63 17.25
CA THR A 82 75.71 -36.23 16.74
C THR A 82 75.97 -35.73 15.31
N PRO A 83 77.18 -35.19 15.00
CA PRO A 83 77.48 -34.64 13.68
C PRO A 83 78.22 -35.61 12.75
N GLY A 84 78.10 -35.39 11.43
CA GLY A 84 78.85 -36.08 10.37
C GLY A 84 77.95 -36.91 9.44
N GLY A 85 78.09 -36.75 8.12
CA GLY A 85 77.25 -37.50 7.15
C GLY A 85 77.51 -37.21 5.67
N ASN A 86 77.75 -35.95 5.30
CA ASN A 86 78.19 -35.49 3.96
C ASN A 86 77.16 -35.64 2.80
N VAL A 87 77.42 -34.92 1.71
CA VAL A 87 76.76 -34.96 0.38
C VAL A 87 75.26 -34.60 0.33
N GLY A 88 74.96 -33.41 -0.21
CA GLY A 88 73.60 -32.98 -0.50
C GLY A 88 73.48 -31.47 -0.66
N LEU A 89 73.87 -30.92 -1.82
CA LEU A 89 73.32 -29.64 -2.26
C LEU A 89 71.83 -29.86 -2.54
N PRO A 90 70.89 -29.11 -1.92
CA PRO A 90 69.48 -29.28 -2.24
C PRO A 90 69.28 -28.97 -3.72
N SER A 91 68.61 -29.88 -4.42
CA SER A 91 68.18 -29.61 -5.79
C SER A 91 67.28 -28.37 -5.80
N ASN A 92 67.30 -27.56 -6.86
CA ASN A 92 66.42 -26.39 -6.95
C ASN A 92 64.94 -26.74 -6.70
N GLY A 93 64.53 -27.98 -7.03
CA GLY A 93 63.19 -28.48 -6.72
C GLY A 93 62.89 -28.68 -5.23
N GLU A 94 63.87 -29.05 -4.40
CA GLU A 94 63.65 -29.26 -2.95
C GLU A 94 63.51 -27.94 -2.20
N ARG A 95 64.24 -26.90 -2.65
CA ARG A 95 64.04 -25.52 -2.18
C ARG A 95 62.66 -25.01 -2.60
N GLN A 96 62.32 -25.15 -3.88
CA GLN A 96 61.01 -24.75 -4.42
C GLN A 96 59.85 -25.41 -3.67
N VAL A 97 59.92 -26.72 -3.42
CA VAL A 97 58.91 -27.46 -2.63
C VAL A 97 58.84 -26.97 -1.18
N SER A 98 59.96 -26.62 -0.55
CA SER A 98 59.98 -26.08 0.81
C SER A 98 59.34 -24.68 0.87
N GLU A 99 59.70 -23.80 -0.07
CA GLU A 99 59.16 -22.45 -0.23
C GLU A 99 57.65 -22.47 -0.55
N ASP A 100 57.20 -23.44 -1.36
CA ASP A 100 55.78 -23.63 -1.68
C ASP A 100 54.97 -24.24 -0.52
N ILE A 101 55.58 -25.12 0.30
CA ILE A 101 54.96 -25.60 1.55
C ILE A 101 54.82 -24.45 2.56
N GLU A 102 55.84 -23.61 2.72
CA GLU A 102 55.78 -22.44 3.61
C GLU A 102 54.72 -21.43 3.14
N ARG A 103 54.64 -21.18 1.84
CA ARG A 103 53.58 -20.38 1.20
C ARG A 103 52.18 -20.93 1.51
N LEU A 104 51.94 -22.22 1.28
CA LEU A 104 50.66 -22.89 1.53
C LEU A 104 50.29 -22.92 3.04
N LEU A 105 51.27 -22.97 3.94
CA LEU A 105 51.03 -22.86 5.38
C LEU A 105 50.63 -21.44 5.80
N ASN A 106 51.22 -20.42 5.19
CA ASN A 106 50.84 -19.02 5.41
C ASN A 106 49.45 -18.72 4.82
N GLU A 107 49.15 -19.15 3.60
CA GLU A 107 47.81 -19.06 2.98
C GLU A 107 46.75 -19.77 3.84
N LYS A 108 47.06 -20.97 4.37
CA LYS A 108 46.19 -21.69 5.31
C LYS A 108 45.96 -20.91 6.61
N ALA A 109 46.99 -20.28 7.17
CA ALA A 109 46.86 -19.48 8.39
C ALA A 109 45.98 -18.24 8.15
N GLU A 110 46.14 -17.57 7.00
CA GLU A 110 45.29 -16.43 6.61
C GLU A 110 43.83 -16.85 6.44
N ILE A 111 43.56 -17.97 5.75
CA ILE A 111 42.21 -18.52 5.57
C ILE A 111 41.56 -18.87 6.92
N ILE A 112 42.31 -19.40 7.88
CA ILE A 112 41.81 -19.68 9.24
C ILE A 112 41.44 -18.37 9.95
N GLN A 113 42.31 -17.36 9.91
CA GLN A 113 42.00 -16.05 10.51
C GLN A 113 40.76 -15.41 9.87
N GLN A 114 40.64 -15.45 8.54
CA GLN A 114 39.46 -14.94 7.83
C GLN A 114 38.17 -15.70 8.21
N LEU A 115 38.25 -17.01 8.49
CA LEU A 115 37.14 -17.84 8.95
C LEU A 115 36.72 -17.50 10.38
N ASP A 116 37.66 -17.31 11.30
CA ASP A 116 37.37 -16.93 12.69
C ASP A 116 36.82 -15.50 12.79
N ASP A 117 37.33 -14.59 11.97
CA ASP A 117 36.76 -13.25 11.73
C ASP A 117 35.31 -13.31 11.24
N ALA A 118 35.00 -14.21 10.30
CA ALA A 118 33.66 -14.41 9.75
C ALA A 118 32.70 -15.04 10.77
N ASN A 119 33.16 -16.05 11.52
CA ASN A 119 32.41 -16.66 12.63
C ASN A 119 32.08 -15.65 13.72
N THR A 120 33.03 -14.79 14.08
CA THR A 120 32.82 -13.71 15.06
C THR A 120 31.76 -12.72 14.58
N LYS A 121 31.82 -12.30 13.30
CA LYS A 121 30.79 -11.44 12.68
C LYS A 121 29.42 -12.11 12.67
N LEU A 122 29.34 -13.41 12.35
CA LEU A 122 28.10 -14.18 12.36
C LEU A 122 27.46 -14.25 13.76
N ILE A 123 28.25 -14.51 14.80
CA ILE A 123 27.78 -14.52 16.21
C ILE A 123 27.25 -13.14 16.61
N CYS A 124 27.91 -12.05 16.20
CA CYS A 124 27.40 -10.70 16.42
C CYS A 124 26.07 -10.45 15.68
N TYR A 125 25.93 -10.89 14.43
CA TYR A 125 24.67 -10.76 13.68
C TYR A 125 23.53 -11.55 14.33
N GLU A 126 23.76 -12.81 14.71
CA GLU A 126 22.78 -13.60 15.46
C GLU A 126 22.35 -12.92 16.77
N ALA A 127 23.29 -12.28 17.49
CA ALA A 127 22.96 -11.55 18.71
C ALA A 127 22.08 -10.32 18.43
N THR A 128 22.34 -9.58 17.34
CA THR A 128 21.47 -8.47 16.92
C THR A 128 20.10 -8.94 16.44
N GLU A 129 20.01 -10.04 15.68
CA GLU A 129 18.74 -10.64 15.25
C GLU A 129 17.89 -11.07 16.47
N LYS A 130 18.51 -11.75 17.45
CA LYS A 130 17.87 -12.14 18.72
C LYS A 130 17.42 -10.93 19.56
N GLN A 131 18.00 -9.75 19.36
CA GLN A 131 17.53 -8.50 19.96
C GLN A 131 16.35 -7.91 19.18
N PHE A 132 16.43 -7.81 17.85
CA PHE A 132 15.33 -7.34 17.00
C PHE A 132 14.07 -8.20 17.16
N ILE A 133 14.19 -9.52 17.29
CA ILE A 133 13.05 -10.43 17.55
C ILE A 133 12.37 -10.09 18.89
N LYS A 134 13.13 -9.76 19.95
CA LYS A 134 12.57 -9.36 21.26
C LYS A 134 11.88 -8.00 21.19
N GLU A 135 12.44 -7.07 20.43
CA GLU A 135 11.86 -5.73 20.26
C GLU A 135 10.59 -5.79 19.41
N LEU A 136 10.59 -6.55 18.31
CA LEU A 136 9.41 -6.82 17.49
C LEU A 136 8.29 -7.48 18.33
N ALA A 137 8.61 -8.47 19.14
CA ALA A 137 7.63 -9.12 20.03
C ALA A 137 7.06 -8.14 21.08
N ARG A 138 7.88 -7.23 21.62
CA ARG A 138 7.44 -6.18 22.55
C ARG A 138 6.49 -5.20 21.87
N SER A 139 6.86 -4.66 20.72
CA SER A 139 6.01 -3.73 19.95
C SER A 139 4.73 -4.40 19.46
N GLN A 140 4.75 -5.70 19.12
CA GLN A 140 3.54 -6.43 18.77
C GLN A 140 2.58 -6.57 19.96
N ALA A 141 3.08 -6.84 21.18
CA ALA A 141 2.26 -6.87 22.39
C ALA A 141 1.67 -5.49 22.73
N GLU A 142 2.44 -4.42 22.55
CA GLU A 142 1.98 -3.03 22.72
C GLU A 142 0.89 -2.63 21.71
N VAL A 143 1.01 -3.07 20.46
CA VAL A 143 -0.03 -2.93 19.42
C VAL A 143 -1.29 -3.71 19.78
N SER A 144 -1.19 -4.95 20.29
CA SER A 144 -2.36 -5.70 20.75
C SER A 144 -3.06 -5.01 21.93
N TYR A 145 -2.31 -4.55 22.93
CA TYR A 145 -2.86 -3.85 24.10
C TYR A 145 -3.57 -2.54 23.72
N THR A 146 -2.99 -1.76 22.82
CA THR A 146 -3.62 -0.51 22.33
C THR A 146 -4.83 -0.77 21.43
N GLN A 147 -4.87 -1.90 20.70
CA GLN A 147 -6.08 -2.34 19.98
C GLN A 147 -7.21 -2.74 20.95
N GLU A 148 -6.91 -3.43 22.05
CA GLU A 148 -7.90 -3.79 23.07
C GLU A 148 -8.49 -2.53 23.73
N GLN A 149 -7.66 -1.56 24.16
CA GLN A 149 -8.14 -0.27 24.67
C GLN A 149 -9.05 0.47 23.66
N LEU A 150 -8.67 0.46 22.37
CA LEU A 150 -9.48 1.10 21.33
C LEU A 150 -10.84 0.42 21.16
N ILE A 151 -10.91 -0.91 21.26
CA ILE A 151 -12.16 -1.67 21.23
C ILE A 151 -13.04 -1.32 22.44
N GLU A 152 -12.48 -1.25 23.65
CA GLU A 152 -13.22 -0.84 24.85
C GLU A 152 -13.80 0.58 24.73
N LEU A 153 -13.04 1.51 24.18
CA LEU A 153 -13.48 2.89 23.92
C LEU A 153 -14.58 2.95 22.85
N PHE A 154 -14.49 2.15 21.79
CA PHE A 154 -15.55 2.03 20.77
C PHE A 154 -16.85 1.49 21.38
N ASP A 155 -16.77 0.46 22.22
CA ASP A 155 -17.93 -0.13 22.87
C ASP A 155 -18.48 0.77 23.99
N TYR A 156 -17.64 1.55 24.68
CA TYR A 156 -18.10 2.63 25.57
C TYR A 156 -18.86 3.71 24.80
N SER A 157 -18.31 4.22 23.69
CA SER A 157 -18.97 5.16 22.79
C SER A 157 -20.31 4.63 22.26
N LYS A 158 -20.38 3.33 21.93
CA LYS A 158 -21.60 2.63 21.51
C LYS A 158 -22.63 2.53 22.65
N ARG A 159 -22.21 2.20 23.87
CA ARG A 159 -23.04 2.22 25.09
C ARG A 159 -23.61 3.62 25.37
N VAL A 160 -22.79 4.67 25.28
CA VAL A 160 -23.22 6.07 25.46
C VAL A 160 -24.21 6.49 24.36
N ARG A 161 -23.90 6.23 23.08
CA ARG A 161 -24.82 6.52 21.96
C ARG A 161 -26.15 5.79 22.08
N ASN A 162 -26.16 4.54 22.55
CA ASN A 162 -27.40 3.80 22.80
C ASN A 162 -28.21 4.40 23.96
N LYS A 163 -27.57 4.76 25.09
CA LYS A 163 -28.26 5.47 26.20
C LYS A 163 -28.84 6.81 25.76
N LEU A 164 -28.13 7.57 24.92
CA LEU A 164 -28.61 8.84 24.37
C LEU A 164 -29.78 8.61 23.40
N LYS A 165 -29.67 7.63 22.49
CA LYS A 165 -30.74 7.26 21.54
C LYS A 165 -32.01 6.81 22.25
N GLU A 166 -31.89 6.11 23.38
CA GLU A 166 -33.06 5.68 24.15
C GLU A 166 -33.68 6.86 24.93
N LYS A 167 -32.86 7.73 25.55
CA LYS A 167 -33.37 9.00 26.10
C LYS A 167 -34.13 9.84 25.06
N LEU A 168 -33.61 9.96 23.84
CA LEU A 168 -34.27 10.65 22.72
C LEU A 168 -35.61 10.03 22.27
N ARG A 169 -35.91 8.78 22.66
CA ARG A 169 -37.17 8.07 22.39
C ARG A 169 -38.16 8.15 23.55
N THR A 170 -37.68 8.23 24.78
CA THR A 170 -38.49 8.32 26.00
C THR A 170 -38.83 9.76 26.38
N ASP A 171 -37.98 10.72 26.02
CA ASP A 171 -38.18 12.15 26.29
C ASP A 171 -39.30 12.71 25.39
N SER A 172 -40.36 13.21 26.02
CA SER A 172 -41.56 13.71 25.34
C SER A 172 -41.36 15.03 24.60
N LEU A 173 -40.31 15.81 24.92
CA LEU A 173 -39.96 17.06 24.24
C LEU A 173 -39.05 16.80 23.04
N LEU A 174 -38.13 15.83 23.15
CA LEU A 174 -37.16 15.53 22.09
C LEU A 174 -37.70 14.56 21.02
N ARG A 175 -38.62 13.66 21.38
CA ARG A 175 -39.19 12.68 20.45
C ARG A 175 -39.87 13.30 19.22
N PRO A 176 -40.74 14.35 19.32
CA PRO A 176 -41.34 14.99 18.14
C PRO A 176 -40.31 15.64 17.21
N ILE A 177 -39.20 16.13 17.77
CA ILE A 177 -38.08 16.69 17.00
C ILE A 177 -37.34 15.56 16.25
N PHE A 178 -37.07 14.45 16.93
CA PHE A 178 -36.41 13.27 16.34
C PHE A 178 -37.26 12.65 15.22
N ASP A 179 -38.56 12.47 15.44
CA ASP A 179 -39.49 11.93 14.45
C ASP A 179 -39.59 12.86 13.22
N ARG A 180 -39.58 14.19 13.42
CA ARG A 180 -39.55 15.17 12.31
C ARG A 180 -38.22 15.18 11.56
N ILE A 181 -37.08 14.95 12.23
CA ILE A 181 -35.77 14.80 11.59
C ILE A 181 -35.72 13.53 10.73
N ASN A 182 -36.29 12.42 11.19
CA ASN A 182 -36.37 11.19 10.40
C ASN A 182 -37.29 11.39 9.19
N SER A 183 -38.49 11.96 9.39
CA SER A 183 -39.39 12.30 8.28
C SER A 183 -38.72 13.21 7.24
N LEU A 184 -37.94 14.22 7.65
CA LEU A 184 -37.17 15.05 6.72
C LEU A 184 -36.09 14.25 5.97
N ARG A 185 -35.40 13.31 6.63
CA ARG A 185 -34.42 12.40 5.98
C ARG A 185 -35.09 11.53 4.93
N ASP A 186 -36.28 11.00 5.21
CA ASP A 186 -37.01 10.12 4.30
C ASP A 186 -37.52 10.90 3.07
N HIS A 187 -38.03 12.12 3.28
CA HIS A 187 -38.37 13.05 2.19
C HIS A 187 -37.16 13.42 1.33
N ILE A 188 -36.00 13.72 1.94
CA ILE A 188 -34.75 14.01 1.21
C ILE A 188 -34.29 12.77 0.42
N SER A 189 -34.41 11.57 0.99
CA SER A 189 -34.04 10.32 0.33
C SER A 189 -34.93 10.05 -0.88
N THR A 190 -36.25 10.25 -0.73
CA THR A 190 -37.23 10.15 -1.83
C THR A 190 -36.96 11.18 -2.92
N LEU A 191 -36.68 12.43 -2.55
CA LEU A 191 -36.40 13.51 -3.49
C LEU A 191 -35.09 13.28 -4.26
N ASN A 192 -34.04 12.77 -3.60
CA ASN A 192 -32.82 12.34 -4.27
C ASN A 192 -33.04 11.16 -5.23
N GLN A 193 -33.86 10.18 -4.84
CA GLN A 193 -34.20 9.04 -5.69
C GLN A 193 -35.01 9.47 -6.93
N LEU A 194 -35.94 10.42 -6.77
CA LEU A 194 -36.68 11.03 -7.88
C LEU A 194 -35.75 11.85 -8.79
N LEU A 195 -34.87 12.68 -8.23
CA LEU A 195 -33.88 13.45 -8.99
C LEU A 195 -32.97 12.54 -9.83
N LEU A 196 -32.48 11.45 -9.24
CA LEU A 196 -31.68 10.42 -9.93
C LEU A 196 -32.48 9.73 -11.04
N LYS A 197 -33.75 9.37 -10.78
CA LYS A 197 -34.63 8.74 -11.78
C LYS A 197 -34.95 9.68 -12.95
N THR A 198 -35.17 10.97 -12.69
CA THR A 198 -35.37 11.98 -13.74
C THR A 198 -34.11 12.18 -14.57
N LYS A 199 -32.94 12.34 -13.94
CA LYS A 199 -31.65 12.44 -14.66
C LYS A 199 -31.37 11.19 -15.49
N LEU A 200 -31.57 10.00 -14.94
CA LEU A 200 -31.42 8.74 -15.67
C LEU A 200 -32.33 8.71 -16.90
N SER A 201 -33.61 9.08 -16.76
CA SER A 201 -34.54 9.15 -17.89
C SER A 201 -34.18 10.21 -18.93
N GLU A 202 -33.47 11.28 -18.55
CA GLU A 202 -32.97 12.29 -19.49
C GLU A 202 -31.75 11.78 -20.26
N GLU A 203 -30.76 11.21 -19.57
CA GLU A 203 -29.58 10.63 -20.22
C GLU A 203 -29.94 9.41 -21.10
N THR A 204 -30.92 8.58 -20.71
CA THR A 204 -31.46 7.52 -21.59
C THR A 204 -31.99 8.10 -22.90
N LYS A 205 -32.82 9.16 -22.85
CA LYS A 205 -33.35 9.80 -24.07
C LYS A 205 -32.24 10.38 -24.96
N ARG A 206 -31.18 10.94 -24.37
CA ARG A 206 -30.02 11.43 -25.13
C ARG A 206 -29.24 10.27 -25.77
N LEU A 207 -29.09 9.16 -25.06
CA LEU A 207 -28.47 7.94 -25.57
C LEU A 207 -29.28 7.35 -26.73
N ASP A 208 -30.61 7.32 -26.62
CA ASP A 208 -31.53 6.89 -27.69
C ASP A 208 -31.34 7.77 -28.95
N THR A 209 -31.36 9.10 -28.81
CA THR A 209 -31.14 10.01 -29.96
C THR A 209 -29.75 9.83 -30.60
N LEU A 210 -28.70 9.60 -29.81
CA LEU A 210 -27.36 9.32 -30.32
C LEU A 210 -27.28 7.95 -31.03
N HIS A 211 -28.07 6.97 -30.60
CA HIS A 211 -28.18 5.68 -31.29
C HIS A 211 -28.87 5.82 -32.65
N ASP A 212 -29.91 6.64 -32.76
CA ASP A 212 -30.58 6.91 -34.04
C ASP A 212 -29.71 7.76 -34.97
N GLU A 213 -29.03 8.81 -34.49
CA GLU A 213 -28.03 9.56 -35.27
C GLU A 213 -26.93 8.63 -35.81
N LYS A 214 -26.40 7.74 -34.96
CA LYS A 214 -25.43 6.71 -35.36
C LYS A 214 -26.00 5.77 -36.43
N ARG A 215 -27.26 5.33 -36.31
CA ARG A 215 -27.93 4.46 -37.29
C ARG A 215 -28.06 5.16 -38.65
N GLN A 216 -28.48 6.43 -38.66
CA GLN A 216 -28.58 7.23 -39.89
C GLN A 216 -27.21 7.44 -40.55
N LEU A 217 -26.17 7.73 -39.76
CA LEU A 217 -24.79 7.82 -40.26
C LEU A 217 -24.32 6.51 -40.92
N ILE A 218 -24.58 5.36 -40.30
CA ILE A 218 -24.24 4.04 -40.86
C ILE A 218 -24.96 3.82 -42.20
N LEU A 219 -26.27 4.06 -42.27
CA LEU A 219 -27.06 3.93 -43.51
C LEU A 219 -26.52 4.83 -44.64
N ASN A 220 -26.15 6.07 -44.32
CA ASN A 220 -25.56 7.00 -45.29
C ASN A 220 -24.19 6.51 -45.80
N PHE A 221 -23.35 5.93 -44.94
CA PHE A 221 -22.09 5.32 -45.37
C PHE A 221 -22.31 4.06 -46.21
N GLU A 222 -23.25 3.19 -45.85
CA GLU A 222 -23.60 1.99 -46.62
C GLU A 222 -24.10 2.36 -48.03
N GLN A 223 -24.95 3.38 -48.14
CA GLN A 223 -25.40 3.92 -49.43
C GLN A 223 -24.23 4.47 -50.26
N ARG A 224 -23.32 5.27 -49.68
CA ARG A 224 -22.17 5.80 -50.44
C ARG A 224 -21.19 4.68 -50.84
N ILE A 225 -20.99 3.66 -50.01
CA ILE A 225 -20.17 2.49 -50.33
C ILE A 225 -20.79 1.71 -51.50
N ASN A 226 -22.11 1.56 -51.57
CA ASN A 226 -22.76 0.86 -52.68
C ASN A 226 -22.70 1.67 -53.99
N GLY A 227 -22.95 2.98 -53.95
CA GLY A 227 -22.74 3.85 -55.12
C GLY A 227 -21.29 3.81 -55.63
N LEU A 228 -20.30 3.78 -54.73
CA LEU A 228 -18.89 3.60 -55.10
C LEU A 228 -18.58 2.22 -55.69
N LYS A 229 -19.32 1.15 -55.33
CA LYS A 229 -19.19 -0.16 -55.99
C LYS A 229 -19.78 -0.13 -57.39
N GLU A 230 -20.92 0.53 -57.58
CA GLU A 230 -21.59 0.70 -58.87
C GLU A 230 -20.73 1.54 -59.84
N GLU A 231 -20.17 2.66 -59.36
CA GLU A 231 -19.16 3.46 -60.07
C GLU A 231 -17.97 2.59 -60.52
N ASN A 232 -17.37 1.83 -59.59
CA ASN A 232 -16.24 0.94 -59.90
C ASN A 232 -16.60 -0.20 -60.87
N GLN A 233 -17.82 -0.75 -60.79
CA GLN A 233 -18.29 -1.76 -61.75
C GLN A 233 -18.44 -1.17 -63.15
N SER A 234 -18.97 0.07 -63.26
CA SER A 234 -19.04 0.78 -64.54
C SER A 234 -17.65 0.95 -65.16
N PHE A 235 -16.69 1.47 -64.39
CA PHE A 235 -15.30 1.62 -64.85
C PHE A 235 -14.64 0.27 -65.22
N ALA A 236 -14.98 -0.83 -64.54
CA ALA A 236 -14.46 -2.15 -64.90
C ALA A 236 -15.00 -2.64 -66.26
N HIS A 237 -16.28 -2.39 -66.57
CA HIS A 237 -16.85 -2.72 -67.88
C HIS A 237 -16.27 -1.83 -68.99
N GLU A 238 -16.10 -0.52 -68.73
CA GLU A 238 -15.49 0.42 -69.67
C GLU A 238 -14.03 0.03 -70.00
N ASN A 239 -13.22 -0.25 -68.97
CA ASN A 239 -11.85 -0.76 -69.16
C ASN A 239 -11.80 -2.08 -69.94
N THR A 240 -12.79 -2.96 -69.76
CA THR A 240 -12.90 -4.22 -70.52
C THR A 240 -13.17 -3.92 -72.00
N SER A 241 -14.14 -3.05 -72.31
CA SER A 241 -14.42 -2.63 -73.69
C SER A 241 -13.25 -1.89 -74.36
N LEU A 242 -12.50 -1.09 -73.60
CA LEU A 242 -11.28 -0.45 -74.10
C LEU A 242 -10.19 -1.49 -74.40
N LYS A 243 -10.03 -2.51 -73.55
CA LYS A 243 -9.08 -3.60 -73.78
C LYS A 243 -9.44 -4.45 -75.02
N GLU A 244 -10.73 -4.72 -75.23
CA GLU A 244 -11.24 -5.38 -76.45
C GLU A 244 -10.93 -4.56 -77.71
N LYS A 245 -11.19 -3.24 -77.69
CA LYS A 245 -10.85 -2.32 -78.79
C LYS A 245 -9.34 -2.28 -79.08
N ILE A 246 -8.51 -2.22 -78.04
CA ILE A 246 -7.04 -2.27 -78.18
C ILE A 246 -6.60 -3.60 -78.82
N SER A 247 -7.22 -4.71 -78.40
CA SER A 247 -6.91 -6.04 -78.95
C SER A 247 -7.30 -6.15 -80.43
N SER A 248 -8.48 -5.65 -80.81
CA SER A 248 -8.93 -5.62 -82.21
C SER A 248 -8.09 -4.68 -83.09
N LEU A 249 -7.63 -3.53 -82.56
CA LEU A 249 -6.72 -2.64 -83.28
C LEU A 249 -5.33 -3.27 -83.47
N ALA A 250 -4.82 -4.01 -82.47
CA ALA A 250 -3.58 -4.76 -82.60
C ALA A 250 -3.69 -5.87 -83.66
N GLU A 251 -4.80 -6.62 -83.66
CA GLU A 251 -5.08 -7.65 -84.69
C GLU A 251 -5.22 -7.03 -86.09
N GLN A 252 -5.87 -5.86 -86.23
CA GLN A 252 -5.94 -5.13 -87.50
C GLN A 252 -4.56 -4.65 -87.98
N LEU A 253 -3.69 -4.23 -87.08
CA LEU A 253 -2.32 -3.81 -87.40
C LEU A 253 -1.45 -5.02 -87.82
N ASP A 254 -1.55 -6.14 -87.12
CA ASP A 254 -0.85 -7.38 -87.46
C ASP A 254 -1.31 -7.96 -88.81
N ASN A 255 -2.62 -7.88 -89.10
CA ASN A 255 -3.17 -8.21 -90.42
C ASN A 255 -2.67 -7.27 -91.54
N GLN A 256 -2.33 -6.01 -91.24
CA GLN A 256 -1.73 -5.09 -92.21
C GLN A 256 -0.24 -5.39 -92.42
N LEU A 257 0.50 -5.68 -91.34
CA LEU A 257 1.88 -6.17 -91.39
C LEU A 257 1.99 -7.46 -92.22
N GLN A 258 1.17 -8.47 -91.93
CA GLN A 258 1.18 -9.73 -92.66
C GLN A 258 0.82 -9.56 -94.16
N LYS A 259 -0.07 -8.61 -94.50
CA LYS A 259 -0.33 -8.22 -95.89
C LYS A 259 0.86 -7.53 -96.55
N HIS A 260 1.54 -6.64 -95.84
CA HIS A 260 2.76 -5.99 -96.33
C HIS A 260 3.86 -7.02 -96.60
N ASP A 261 4.11 -7.92 -95.64
CA ASP A 261 5.05 -9.03 -95.78
C ASP A 261 4.71 -9.95 -96.96
N LEU A 262 3.42 -10.24 -97.16
CA LEU A 262 2.95 -11.00 -98.32
C LEU A 262 3.18 -10.25 -99.63
N THR A 263 2.94 -8.93 -99.70
CA THR A 263 3.28 -8.17 -100.91
C THR A 263 4.79 -8.14 -101.15
N GLU A 264 5.61 -7.95 -100.11
CA GLU A 264 7.07 -7.96 -100.22
C GLU A 264 7.59 -9.33 -100.69
N ARG A 265 7.03 -10.43 -100.19
CA ARG A 265 7.35 -11.79 -100.66
C ARG A 265 6.95 -12.00 -102.12
N ASN A 266 5.75 -11.56 -102.51
CA ASN A 266 5.30 -11.59 -103.91
C ASN A 266 6.20 -10.74 -104.83
N TYR A 267 6.70 -9.58 -104.36
CA TYR A 267 7.69 -8.78 -105.10
C TYR A 267 9.00 -9.53 -105.25
N LYS A 268 9.54 -10.14 -104.19
CA LYS A 268 10.79 -10.93 -104.21
C LYS A 268 10.67 -12.20 -105.05
N GLU A 269 9.54 -12.90 -105.03
CA GLU A 269 9.28 -14.06 -105.91
C GLU A 269 9.14 -13.64 -107.38
N ARG A 270 8.53 -12.49 -107.65
CA ARG A 270 8.44 -11.90 -109.00
C ARG A 270 9.80 -11.43 -109.50
N GLU A 271 10.62 -10.85 -108.63
CA GLU A 271 12.01 -10.49 -108.88
C GLU A 271 12.85 -11.74 -109.17
N GLN A 272 12.74 -12.81 -108.39
CA GLN A 272 13.43 -14.09 -108.65
C GLN A 272 12.95 -14.75 -109.95
N CYS A 273 11.66 -14.66 -110.30
CA CYS A 273 11.12 -15.11 -111.58
C CYS A 273 11.66 -14.29 -112.76
N LEU A 274 11.83 -12.98 -112.58
CA LEU A 274 12.49 -12.10 -113.56
C LEU A 274 14.00 -12.36 -113.63
N LEU A 275 14.67 -12.72 -112.53
CA LEU A 275 16.08 -13.08 -112.46
C LEU A 275 16.36 -14.40 -113.20
N ASN A 276 15.53 -15.43 -112.96
CA ASN A 276 15.61 -16.71 -113.68
C ASN A 276 15.29 -16.55 -115.18
N LYS A 277 14.49 -15.53 -115.56
CA LYS A 277 14.33 -15.14 -116.98
C LYS A 277 15.53 -14.35 -117.49
N MET A 278 16.13 -13.47 -116.69
CA MET A 278 17.34 -12.75 -117.05
C MET A 278 18.56 -13.66 -117.22
N THR A 279 18.69 -14.77 -116.49
CA THR A 279 19.75 -15.75 -116.77
C THR A 279 19.54 -16.44 -118.12
N ASN A 280 18.30 -16.82 -118.44
CA ASN A 280 17.96 -17.39 -119.75
C ASN A 280 18.17 -16.38 -120.90
N ILE A 281 17.79 -15.11 -120.69
CA ILE A 281 18.03 -14.00 -121.62
C ILE A 281 19.51 -13.56 -121.60
N SER A 282 20.31 -13.92 -120.60
CA SER A 282 21.75 -13.61 -120.55
C SER A 282 22.52 -14.34 -121.66
N GLU A 283 22.09 -15.56 -121.98
CA GLU A 283 22.62 -16.37 -123.08
C GLU A 283 22.24 -15.76 -124.45
N GLU A 284 21.03 -15.18 -124.57
CA GLU A 284 20.61 -14.38 -125.72
C GLU A 284 21.30 -12.99 -125.78
N LEU A 285 21.69 -12.42 -124.63
CA LEU A 285 22.30 -11.09 -124.52
C LEU A 285 23.72 -11.02 -125.06
N THR A 286 24.41 -12.15 -125.21
CA THR A 286 25.62 -12.25 -126.04
C THR A 286 25.37 -11.85 -127.50
N SER A 287 24.13 -11.97 -128.00
CA SER A 287 23.67 -11.45 -129.30
C SER A 287 23.10 -10.03 -129.19
N ILE A 288 22.28 -9.76 -128.15
CA ILE A 288 21.60 -8.47 -127.93
C ILE A 288 22.54 -7.34 -127.47
N LYS A 289 23.82 -7.62 -127.19
CA LYS A 289 24.90 -6.61 -127.05
C LYS A 289 24.98 -5.63 -128.24
N LYS A 290 24.38 -5.97 -129.39
CA LYS A 290 24.23 -5.13 -130.58
C LYS A 290 23.03 -4.16 -130.58
N MET A 291 22.16 -4.21 -129.56
CA MET A 291 21.05 -3.26 -129.33
C MET A 291 21.27 -2.38 -128.07
N ASN A 292 22.50 -2.39 -127.53
CA ASN A 292 22.87 -1.67 -126.31
C ASN A 292 22.63 -0.14 -126.38
N ASP A 293 22.60 0.44 -127.58
CA ASP A 293 22.46 1.89 -127.79
C ASP A 293 21.05 2.43 -127.52
N GLN A 294 20.04 1.56 -127.42
CA GLN A 294 18.64 1.96 -127.17
C GLN A 294 18.28 2.07 -125.67
N LEU A 295 19.13 1.57 -124.77
CA LEU A 295 18.78 1.40 -123.34
C LEU A 295 18.85 2.71 -122.53
N ASN A 296 19.60 3.72 -122.99
CA ASN A 296 19.81 4.99 -122.26
C ASN A 296 18.52 5.78 -121.97
N SER A 297 17.41 5.50 -122.67
CA SER A 297 16.12 6.16 -122.44
C SER A 297 15.42 5.73 -121.14
N ALA A 298 15.68 4.51 -120.65
CA ALA A 298 14.98 3.93 -119.50
C ALA A 298 15.60 4.28 -118.14
N LEU A 299 16.77 4.93 -118.11
CA LEU A 299 17.55 5.17 -116.89
C LEU A 299 17.04 6.38 -116.07
N GLU A 300 16.32 7.32 -116.68
CA GLU A 300 15.86 8.53 -115.97
C GLU A 300 14.57 8.31 -115.17
N THR A 301 13.65 7.44 -115.61
CA THR A 301 12.42 7.14 -114.87
C THR A 301 12.69 6.51 -113.50
N SER A 302 13.65 5.60 -113.39
CA SER A 302 14.01 4.96 -112.11
C SER A 302 14.59 5.94 -111.08
N LYS A 303 15.20 7.06 -111.51
CA LYS A 303 15.72 8.09 -110.60
C LYS A 303 14.60 8.88 -109.91
N GLN A 304 13.44 9.04 -110.57
CA GLN A 304 12.29 9.74 -110.01
C GLN A 304 11.67 8.95 -108.85
N GLU A 305 11.50 7.63 -109.01
CA GLU A 305 10.96 6.73 -107.98
C GLU A 305 11.86 6.70 -106.73
N ILE A 306 13.19 6.74 -106.92
CA ILE A 306 14.18 6.84 -105.82
C ILE A 306 14.07 8.18 -105.06
N PHE A 307 13.68 9.26 -105.74
CA PHE A 307 13.48 10.57 -105.09
C PHE A 307 12.20 10.59 -104.23
N GLU A 308 11.12 10.00 -104.73
CA GLU A 308 9.84 9.93 -104.01
C GLU A 308 9.93 9.02 -102.76
N LEU A 309 10.58 7.86 -102.88
CA LEU A 309 10.87 6.99 -101.72
C LEU A 309 11.72 7.69 -100.65
N LYS A 310 12.64 8.58 -101.05
CA LYS A 310 13.42 9.38 -100.11
C LYS A 310 12.56 10.40 -99.35
N THR A 311 11.65 11.07 -100.06
CA THR A 311 10.71 12.03 -99.47
C THR A 311 9.77 11.35 -98.45
N ILE A 312 9.33 10.12 -98.75
CA ILE A 312 8.55 9.29 -97.82
C ILE A 312 9.38 8.93 -96.59
N LYS A 313 10.64 8.51 -96.74
CA LYS A 313 11.52 8.19 -95.61
C LYS A 313 11.81 9.40 -94.72
N ASP A 314 12.06 10.56 -95.32
CA ASP A 314 12.32 11.79 -94.57
C ASP A 314 11.07 12.28 -93.79
N SER A 315 9.87 12.08 -94.33
CA SER A 315 8.62 12.36 -93.59
C SER A 315 8.31 11.32 -92.48
N GLN A 316 8.64 10.04 -92.67
CA GLN A 316 8.60 9.05 -91.57
C GLN A 316 9.53 9.43 -90.42
N ASN A 317 10.76 9.85 -90.72
CA ASN A 317 11.73 10.29 -89.71
C ASN A 317 11.20 11.49 -88.90
N GLU A 318 10.56 12.46 -89.55
CA GLU A 318 9.97 13.62 -88.87
C GLU A 318 8.74 13.26 -88.03
N ILE A 319 7.86 12.37 -88.50
CA ILE A 319 6.76 11.83 -87.68
C ILE A 319 7.29 11.11 -86.43
N HIS A 320 8.32 10.27 -86.58
CA HIS A 320 8.92 9.54 -85.47
C HIS A 320 9.54 10.50 -84.44
N ARG A 321 10.20 11.58 -84.91
CA ARG A 321 10.73 12.65 -84.07
C ARG A 321 9.64 13.41 -83.31
N GLN A 322 8.51 13.71 -83.94
CA GLN A 322 7.40 14.42 -83.27
C GLN A 322 6.70 13.54 -82.23
N LEU A 323 6.59 12.22 -82.45
CA LEU A 323 6.12 11.27 -81.44
C LEU A 323 7.06 11.19 -80.23
N GLU A 324 8.38 11.20 -80.46
CA GLU A 324 9.37 11.14 -79.40
C GLU A 324 9.44 12.45 -78.59
N ILE A 325 9.28 13.61 -79.22
CA ILE A 325 9.09 14.89 -78.54
C ILE A 325 7.84 14.85 -77.64
N LYS A 326 6.69 14.39 -78.17
CA LYS A 326 5.46 14.26 -77.37
C LYS A 326 5.57 13.30 -76.21
N LEU A 327 6.30 12.18 -76.36
CA LEU A 327 6.59 11.27 -75.26
C LEU A 327 7.38 11.97 -74.15
N GLN A 328 8.45 12.69 -74.50
CA GLN A 328 9.23 13.47 -73.53
C GLN A 328 8.43 14.64 -72.90
N GLU A 329 7.44 15.19 -73.59
CA GLU A 329 6.53 16.21 -73.04
C GLU A 329 5.57 15.59 -72.01
N MET A 330 4.87 14.50 -72.37
CA MET A 330 3.98 13.79 -71.44
C MET A 330 4.73 13.25 -70.21
N GLU A 331 5.96 12.76 -70.39
CA GLU A 331 6.80 12.28 -69.29
C GLU A 331 7.22 13.42 -68.35
N LYS A 332 7.52 14.62 -68.87
CA LYS A 332 7.76 15.83 -68.06
C LYS A 332 6.50 16.25 -67.31
N GLU A 333 5.34 16.28 -67.97
CA GLU A 333 4.06 16.62 -67.33
C GLU A 333 3.70 15.63 -66.21
N PHE A 334 3.86 14.32 -66.44
CA PHE A 334 3.61 13.29 -65.42
C PHE A 334 4.52 13.45 -64.20
N ASN A 335 5.81 13.69 -64.40
CA ASN A 335 6.76 13.93 -63.32
C ASN A 335 6.44 15.23 -62.55
N VAL A 336 6.03 16.29 -63.24
CA VAL A 336 5.56 17.54 -62.60
C VAL A 336 4.26 17.33 -61.82
N GLN A 337 3.32 16.51 -62.31
CA GLN A 337 2.10 16.18 -61.58
C GLN A 337 2.38 15.37 -60.31
N GLN A 338 3.27 14.38 -60.36
CA GLN A 338 3.69 13.59 -59.20
C GLN A 338 4.39 14.48 -58.15
N TYR A 339 5.37 15.28 -58.56
CA TYR A 339 6.06 16.22 -57.67
C TYR A 339 5.10 17.21 -57.00
N ASN A 340 4.14 17.78 -57.74
CA ASN A 340 3.12 18.67 -57.18
C ASN A 340 2.18 17.95 -56.19
N LYS A 341 1.91 16.66 -56.40
CA LYS A 341 1.09 15.83 -55.51
C LYS A 341 1.82 15.49 -54.21
N GLU A 342 3.08 15.10 -54.28
CA GLU A 342 3.96 14.89 -53.12
C GLU A 342 4.11 16.19 -52.31
N LEU A 343 4.43 17.31 -52.98
CA LEU A 343 4.55 18.63 -52.37
C LEU A 343 3.23 19.14 -51.73
N THR A 344 2.08 18.62 -52.16
CA THR A 344 0.77 18.91 -51.54
C THR A 344 0.58 18.06 -50.28
N LEU A 345 0.84 16.75 -50.37
CA LEU A 345 0.78 15.83 -49.23
C LEU A 345 1.74 16.23 -48.10
N GLU A 346 2.95 16.69 -48.43
CA GLU A 346 3.91 17.15 -47.42
C GLU A 346 3.42 18.42 -46.71
N LYS A 347 2.80 19.36 -47.42
CA LYS A 347 2.18 20.56 -46.82
C LYS A 347 1.02 20.19 -45.88
N GLU A 348 0.15 19.26 -46.30
CA GLU A 348 -0.94 18.77 -45.47
C GLU A 348 -0.43 18.04 -44.22
N PHE A 349 0.59 17.19 -44.37
CA PHE A 349 1.23 16.50 -43.24
C PHE A 349 1.88 17.49 -42.27
N LYS A 350 2.59 18.50 -42.77
CA LYS A 350 3.24 19.54 -41.95
C LYS A 350 2.22 20.39 -41.18
N LEU A 351 1.13 20.81 -41.82
CA LEU A 351 0.02 21.53 -41.16
C LEU A 351 -0.69 20.65 -40.11
N SER A 352 -0.82 19.35 -40.37
CA SER A 352 -1.37 18.37 -39.41
C SER A 352 -0.46 18.22 -38.18
N LEU A 353 0.86 18.15 -38.40
CA LEU A 353 1.87 18.08 -37.35
C LEU A 353 1.88 19.34 -36.47
N GLU A 354 1.94 20.52 -37.09
CA GLU A 354 1.92 21.83 -36.41
C GLU A 354 0.64 22.00 -35.57
N LYS A 355 -0.51 21.61 -36.12
CA LYS A 355 -1.78 21.59 -35.38
C LYS A 355 -1.73 20.65 -34.18
N LYS A 356 -1.14 19.45 -34.31
CA LYS A 356 -1.02 18.48 -33.21
C LYS A 356 -0.05 18.94 -32.12
N GLU A 357 1.02 19.61 -32.49
CA GLU A 357 1.97 20.22 -31.55
C GLU A 357 1.31 21.36 -30.77
N LEU A 358 0.49 22.20 -31.43
CA LEU A 358 -0.26 23.28 -30.80
C LEU A 358 -1.39 22.76 -29.88
N GLU A 359 -2.11 21.71 -30.28
CA GLU A 359 -3.05 20.98 -29.40
C GLU A 359 -2.34 20.43 -28.14
N LEU A 360 -1.16 19.82 -28.31
CA LEU A 360 -0.38 19.27 -27.20
C LEU A 360 0.18 20.37 -26.27
N GLN A 361 0.60 21.51 -26.82
CA GLN A 361 1.03 22.68 -26.05
C GLN A 361 -0.15 23.30 -25.27
N GLN A 362 -1.34 23.35 -25.86
CA GLN A 362 -2.55 23.79 -25.17
C GLN A 362 -2.92 22.87 -24.01
N ILE A 363 -2.92 21.55 -24.22
CA ILE A 363 -3.14 20.55 -23.16
C ILE A 363 -2.12 20.72 -22.04
N LYS A 364 -0.82 20.80 -22.36
CA LYS A 364 0.26 21.02 -21.38
C LYS A 364 0.02 22.29 -20.54
N SER A 365 -0.45 23.38 -21.14
CA SER A 365 -0.79 24.61 -20.42
C SER A 365 -1.98 24.45 -19.46
N GLN A 366 -2.98 23.64 -19.83
CA GLN A 366 -4.15 23.35 -18.99
C GLN A 366 -3.78 22.42 -17.82
N THR A 367 -3.03 21.36 -18.09
CA THR A 367 -2.53 20.41 -17.08
C THR A 367 -1.65 21.12 -16.07
N ASN A 368 -0.73 21.98 -16.49
CA ASN A 368 0.12 22.74 -15.57
C ASN A 368 -0.71 23.64 -14.62
N ARG A 369 -1.68 24.40 -15.15
CA ARG A 369 -2.61 25.20 -14.32
C ARG A 369 -3.40 24.33 -13.33
N LYS A 370 -3.76 23.11 -13.72
CA LYS A 370 -4.51 22.19 -12.86
C LYS A 370 -3.63 21.60 -11.74
N ILE A 371 -2.37 21.26 -12.04
CA ILE A 371 -1.37 20.86 -11.05
C ILE A 371 -1.11 22.00 -10.06
N GLU A 372 -0.96 23.23 -10.55
CA GLU A 372 -0.70 24.42 -9.75
C GLU A 372 -1.89 24.75 -8.81
N GLN A 373 -3.13 24.66 -9.31
CA GLN A 373 -4.35 24.73 -8.49
C GLN A 373 -4.32 23.67 -7.37
N LEU A 374 -4.19 22.39 -7.72
CA LEU A 374 -4.24 21.28 -6.75
C LEU A 374 -3.10 21.38 -5.73
N THR A 375 -1.92 21.85 -6.14
CA THR A 375 -0.77 22.09 -5.25
C THR A 375 -1.08 23.20 -4.23
N SER A 376 -1.81 24.24 -4.64
CA SER A 376 -2.23 25.32 -3.72
C SER A 376 -3.31 24.85 -2.73
N GLU A 377 -4.28 24.04 -3.19
CA GLU A 377 -5.34 23.47 -2.36
C GLU A 377 -4.76 22.48 -1.33
N LEU A 378 -3.80 21.64 -1.73
CA LEU A 378 -3.11 20.70 -0.84
C LEU A 378 -2.32 21.44 0.23
N LYS A 379 -1.51 22.45 -0.14
CA LYS A 379 -0.77 23.31 0.80
C LYS A 379 -1.69 24.08 1.76
N GLN A 380 -2.92 24.42 1.35
CA GLN A 380 -3.92 24.98 2.26
C GLN A 380 -4.41 23.92 3.25
N LYS A 381 -4.80 22.73 2.79
CA LYS A 381 -5.32 21.65 3.64
C LYS A 381 -4.28 21.12 4.62
N GLU A 382 -3.00 21.12 4.24
CA GLU A 382 -1.88 20.79 5.12
C GLU A 382 -1.75 21.80 6.29
N ARG A 383 -1.89 23.10 6.02
CA ARG A 383 -1.92 24.15 7.05
C ARG A 383 -3.14 24.02 7.97
N GLU A 384 -4.32 23.76 7.41
CA GLU A 384 -5.53 23.52 8.19
C GLU A 384 -5.37 22.31 9.12
N ASN A 385 -4.73 21.23 8.65
CA ASN A 385 -4.44 20.04 9.45
C ASN A 385 -3.46 20.34 10.60
N ILE A 386 -2.38 21.07 10.34
CA ILE A 386 -1.43 21.51 11.38
C ILE A 386 -2.13 22.33 12.48
N VAL A 387 -3.02 23.25 12.12
CA VAL A 387 -3.79 24.04 13.09
C VAL A 387 -4.71 23.16 13.93
N LEU A 388 -5.43 22.22 13.31
CA LEU A 388 -6.31 21.28 14.02
C LEU A 388 -5.54 20.31 14.94
N GLN A 389 -4.34 19.88 14.55
CA GLN A 389 -3.47 19.07 15.41
C GLN A 389 -2.99 19.83 16.65
N GLU A 390 -2.58 21.08 16.50
CA GLU A 390 -2.18 21.95 17.62
C GLU A 390 -3.35 22.32 18.52
N GLU A 391 -4.55 22.54 17.98
CA GLU A 391 -5.78 22.74 18.76
C GLU A 391 -6.15 21.47 19.54
N HIS A 392 -6.14 20.30 18.91
CA HIS A 392 -6.38 19.02 19.57
C HIS A 392 -5.34 18.75 20.67
N ARG A 393 -4.06 19.06 20.44
CA ARG A 393 -3.01 18.95 21.46
C ARG A 393 -3.31 19.83 22.67
N ARG A 394 -3.71 21.09 22.47
CA ARG A 394 -4.07 22.01 23.57
C ARG A 394 -5.27 21.51 24.38
N ILE A 395 -6.29 20.98 23.71
CA ILE A 395 -7.46 20.38 24.38
C ILE A 395 -7.02 19.18 25.24
N MET A 396 -6.20 18.27 24.70
CA MET A 396 -5.65 17.14 25.44
C MET A 396 -4.76 17.55 26.62
N GLU A 397 -3.93 18.58 26.45
CA GLU A 397 -3.09 19.16 27.52
C GLU A 397 -3.97 19.71 28.67
N THR A 398 -5.07 20.40 28.32
CA THR A 398 -6.02 20.98 29.28
C THR A 398 -6.80 19.90 30.01
N MET A 399 -7.33 18.90 29.29
CA MET A 399 -8.03 17.75 29.89
C MET A 399 -7.13 16.92 30.81
N LYS A 400 -5.85 16.76 30.46
CA LYS A 400 -4.86 16.08 31.30
C LYS A 400 -4.64 16.84 32.62
N GLU A 401 -4.59 18.17 32.57
CA GLU A 401 -4.44 19.00 33.76
C GLU A 401 -5.70 19.02 34.64
N GLU A 402 -6.90 19.07 34.04
CA GLU A 402 -8.16 18.87 34.78
C GLU A 402 -8.21 17.49 35.47
N ILE A 403 -7.77 16.42 34.78
CA ILE A 403 -7.66 15.08 35.37
C ILE A 403 -6.67 15.07 36.54
N ASN A 404 -5.47 15.66 36.40
CA ASN A 404 -4.49 15.75 37.49
C ASN A 404 -5.09 16.44 38.73
N GLN A 405 -5.79 17.57 38.54
CA GLN A 405 -6.41 18.33 39.63
C GLN A 405 -7.53 17.53 40.31
N LEU A 406 -8.37 16.82 39.55
CA LEU A 406 -9.40 15.95 40.09
C LEU A 406 -8.80 14.75 40.84
N THR A 407 -7.77 14.09 40.30
CA THR A 407 -7.05 13.00 40.98
C THR A 407 -6.44 13.46 42.30
N ASN A 408 -5.78 14.63 42.34
CA ASN A 408 -5.23 15.18 43.58
C ASN A 408 -6.34 15.52 44.60
N SER A 409 -7.48 16.05 44.15
CA SER A 409 -8.64 16.32 45.01
C SER A 409 -9.25 15.03 45.60
N VAL A 410 -9.33 13.95 44.80
CA VAL A 410 -9.77 12.63 45.26
C VAL A 410 -8.78 12.06 46.28
N ASN A 411 -7.49 12.03 45.99
CA ASN A 411 -6.45 11.49 46.89
C ASN A 411 -6.47 12.20 48.26
N ASN A 412 -6.60 13.54 48.27
CA ASN A 412 -6.74 14.32 49.50
C ASN A 412 -8.02 13.94 50.27
N SER A 413 -9.13 13.74 49.55
CA SER A 413 -10.41 13.32 50.14
C SER A 413 -10.36 11.90 50.72
N GLU A 414 -9.59 11.00 50.11
CA GLU A 414 -9.36 9.64 50.63
C GLU A 414 -8.46 9.63 51.87
N SER A 415 -7.45 10.52 51.96
CA SER A 415 -6.65 10.70 53.17
C SER A 415 -7.54 11.15 54.35
N VAL A 416 -8.34 12.20 54.14
CA VAL A 416 -9.27 12.71 55.17
C VAL A 416 -10.31 11.65 55.56
N ARG A 417 -10.80 10.85 54.59
CA ARG A 417 -11.68 9.71 54.88
C ARG A 417 -10.98 8.69 55.79
N GLY A 418 -9.74 8.31 55.49
CA GLY A 418 -8.95 7.39 56.31
C GLY A 418 -8.66 7.92 57.72
N GLU A 419 -8.39 9.22 57.87
CA GLU A 419 -8.22 9.86 59.18
C GLU A 419 -9.51 9.78 60.03
N LEU A 420 -10.66 10.05 59.42
CA LEU A 420 -11.97 9.95 60.06
C LEU A 420 -12.35 8.50 60.40
N GLU A 421 -12.08 7.54 59.50
CA GLU A 421 -12.29 6.11 59.75
C GLU A 421 -11.44 5.63 60.96
N ASN A 422 -10.17 6.04 61.04
CA ASN A 422 -9.29 5.78 62.18
C ASN A 422 -9.73 6.49 63.47
N GLN A 423 -10.45 7.60 63.39
CA GLN A 423 -11.03 8.26 64.57
C GLN A 423 -12.32 7.56 65.04
N ILE A 424 -13.19 7.14 64.10
CA ILE A 424 -14.39 6.36 64.37
C ILE A 424 -14.04 5.02 65.05
N GLN A 425 -13.02 4.31 64.55
CA GLN A 425 -12.57 3.06 65.17
C GLN A 425 -12.11 3.25 66.63
N ARG A 426 -11.39 4.34 66.94
CA ARG A 426 -10.97 4.67 68.30
C ARG A 426 -12.17 4.93 69.23
N TYR A 427 -13.13 5.77 68.82
CA TYR A 427 -14.33 5.99 69.61
C TYR A 427 -15.18 4.72 69.77
N GLN A 428 -15.26 3.85 68.75
CA GLN A 428 -15.93 2.54 68.87
C GLN A 428 -15.23 1.60 69.86
N GLN A 429 -13.90 1.67 69.99
CA GLN A 429 -13.14 0.90 70.98
C GLN A 429 -13.32 1.45 72.40
N GLU A 430 -13.29 2.78 72.55
CA GLU A 430 -13.56 3.48 73.82
C GLU A 430 -14.98 3.19 74.33
N VAL A 431 -15.99 3.26 73.45
CA VAL A 431 -17.38 2.87 73.77
C VAL A 431 -17.48 1.41 74.23
N LYS A 432 -16.75 0.47 73.60
CA LYS A 432 -16.70 -0.93 74.07
C LYS A 432 -16.05 -1.06 75.46
N GLN A 433 -15.00 -0.30 75.74
CA GLN A 433 -14.37 -0.28 77.07
C GLN A 433 -15.31 0.29 78.14
N LEU A 434 -16.05 1.35 77.82
CA LEU A 434 -17.07 1.93 78.71
C LEU A 434 -18.21 0.93 78.98
N TYR A 435 -18.73 0.24 77.96
CA TYR A 435 -19.75 -0.80 78.17
C TYR A 435 -19.25 -1.93 79.08
N ALA A 436 -18.05 -2.46 78.86
CA ALA A 436 -17.48 -3.50 79.72
C ALA A 436 -17.21 -3.01 81.16
N THR A 437 -16.90 -1.72 81.33
CA THR A 437 -16.72 -1.10 82.66
C THR A 437 -18.06 -0.97 83.39
N VAL A 438 -19.12 -0.54 82.69
CA VAL A 438 -20.48 -0.46 83.24
C VAL A 438 -21.03 -1.84 83.58
N GLU A 439 -20.80 -2.85 82.73
CA GLU A 439 -21.19 -4.24 82.98
C GLU A 439 -20.52 -4.78 84.27
N LYS A 440 -19.22 -4.51 84.44
CA LYS A 440 -18.47 -4.84 85.67
C LYS A 440 -19.01 -4.11 86.91
N GLU A 441 -19.26 -2.80 86.83
CA GLU A 441 -19.84 -2.04 87.96
C GLU A 441 -21.25 -2.50 88.33
N CYS A 442 -22.08 -2.89 87.34
CA CYS A 442 -23.38 -3.48 87.62
C CYS A 442 -23.24 -4.82 88.35
N TRP A 443 -22.32 -5.68 87.91
CA TRP A 443 -22.05 -6.97 88.56
C TRP A 443 -21.54 -6.80 90.00
N GLU A 444 -20.58 -5.89 90.24
CA GLU A 444 -20.08 -5.56 91.57
C GLU A 444 -21.18 -4.94 92.47
N ARG A 445 -22.08 -4.12 91.88
CA ARG A 445 -23.22 -3.54 92.60
C ARG A 445 -24.26 -4.59 92.97
N ASP A 446 -24.51 -5.57 92.12
CA ASP A 446 -25.45 -6.66 92.40
C ASP A 446 -24.89 -7.66 93.43
N GLU A 447 -23.58 -7.94 93.40
CA GLU A 447 -22.89 -8.69 94.45
C GLU A 447 -22.94 -7.94 95.80
N LEU A 448 -22.64 -6.64 95.82
CA LEU A 448 -22.78 -5.79 97.01
C LEU A 448 -24.24 -5.70 97.49
N ASN A 449 -25.22 -5.63 96.59
CA ASN A 449 -26.65 -5.67 96.94
C ASN A 449 -27.04 -7.02 97.56
N SER A 450 -26.47 -8.13 97.08
CA SER A 450 -26.67 -9.46 97.66
C SER A 450 -26.10 -9.54 99.08
N VAL A 451 -24.86 -9.10 99.30
CA VAL A 451 -24.24 -9.02 100.63
C VAL A 451 -25.01 -8.06 101.56
N LEU A 452 -25.54 -6.95 101.04
CA LEU A 452 -26.42 -6.05 101.79
C LEU A 452 -27.79 -6.67 102.10
N ALA A 453 -28.31 -7.55 101.24
CA ALA A 453 -29.51 -8.32 101.54
C ALA A 453 -29.25 -9.37 102.62
N GLU A 454 -28.18 -10.15 102.52
CA GLU A 454 -27.79 -11.14 103.54
C GLU A 454 -27.53 -10.49 104.90
N THR A 455 -26.80 -9.37 104.95
CA THR A 455 -26.52 -8.67 106.21
C THR A 455 -27.78 -8.00 106.78
N ARG A 456 -28.70 -7.49 105.96
CA ARG A 456 -30.04 -7.08 106.41
C ARG A 456 -30.82 -8.27 106.99
N ASP A 457 -30.76 -9.43 106.35
CA ASP A 457 -31.49 -10.63 106.79
C ASP A 457 -30.90 -11.23 108.09
N GLN A 458 -29.58 -11.14 108.27
CA GLN A 458 -28.90 -11.39 109.56
C GLN A 458 -29.31 -10.37 110.63
N LEU A 459 -29.38 -9.08 110.28
CA LEU A 459 -29.84 -8.02 111.21
C LEU A 459 -31.31 -8.20 111.59
N MET A 460 -32.16 -8.67 110.68
CA MET A 460 -33.55 -9.05 110.96
C MET A 460 -33.63 -10.28 111.87
N LYS A 461 -32.75 -11.27 111.73
CA LYS A 461 -32.66 -12.42 112.66
C LYS A 461 -32.20 -11.99 114.07
N LEU A 462 -31.32 -11.00 114.17
CA LEU A 462 -30.93 -10.37 115.45
C LEU A 462 -32.07 -9.51 116.04
N SER A 463 -32.79 -8.75 115.22
CA SER A 463 -33.97 -7.98 115.65
C SER A 463 -35.08 -8.89 116.19
N ASN A 464 -35.42 -9.94 115.43
CA ASN A 464 -36.50 -10.87 115.75
C ASN A 464 -36.17 -11.83 116.92
N SER A 465 -34.90 -11.93 117.32
CA SER A 465 -34.50 -12.59 118.56
C SER A 465 -34.44 -11.63 119.76
N SER A 466 -34.58 -10.31 119.54
CA SER A 466 -34.48 -9.28 120.58
C SER A 466 -35.80 -8.60 120.96
N LYS A 467 -36.93 -8.85 120.28
CA LYS A 467 -38.25 -8.33 120.70
C LYS A 467 -39.44 -9.24 120.36
N LYS A 468 -40.28 -9.42 121.38
CA LYS A 468 -41.61 -10.03 121.37
C LYS A 468 -42.64 -8.90 121.53
N SER A 469 -43.88 -9.09 121.05
CA SER A 469 -45.01 -8.12 121.06
C SER A 469 -44.78 -6.78 120.31
N GLU A 470 -45.73 -6.14 119.63
CA GLU A 470 -47.12 -6.38 119.16
C GLU A 470 -47.33 -5.36 117.99
N SER A 471 -47.84 -5.68 116.78
CA SER A 471 -49.24 -5.85 116.34
C SER A 471 -50.22 -4.75 116.80
N ASP A 472 -51.14 -4.18 116.01
CA ASP A 472 -51.45 -4.22 114.55
C ASP A 472 -52.57 -3.14 114.28
N GLN A 473 -53.08 -3.01 113.04
CA GLN A 473 -54.36 -2.38 112.63
C GLN A 473 -54.47 -0.83 112.49
N ARG A 474 -55.31 -0.23 111.61
CA ARG A 474 -55.92 -0.58 110.28
C ARG A 474 -56.64 0.64 109.65
N GLN A 475 -56.31 0.98 108.38
CA GLN A 475 -57.21 1.46 107.28
C GLN A 475 -58.19 2.67 107.47
N PRO A 476 -58.94 3.14 106.43
CA PRO A 476 -58.59 3.43 105.02
C PRO A 476 -59.10 4.82 104.51
N ASN A 477 -58.72 5.28 103.30
CA ASN A 477 -59.61 5.92 102.29
C ASN A 477 -58.90 6.36 100.98
N LEU A 478 -59.68 6.81 99.97
CA LEU A 478 -59.27 7.10 98.59
C LEU A 478 -59.22 8.61 98.23
N HIS A 479 -58.42 8.99 97.23
CA HIS A 479 -58.92 9.53 95.95
C HIS A 479 -57.84 9.48 94.83
N GLU A 480 -58.09 10.11 93.68
CA GLU A 480 -57.53 9.76 92.36
C GLU A 480 -56.59 10.82 91.74
N ASN A 481 -55.93 10.42 90.64
CA ASN A 481 -55.54 11.22 89.46
C ASN A 481 -54.76 12.54 89.64
N GLN A 482 -53.51 12.56 89.15
CA GLN A 482 -53.29 12.92 87.74
C GLN A 482 -51.91 12.47 87.22
N GLU A 483 -51.79 12.31 85.90
CA GLU A 483 -50.53 11.93 85.23
C GLU A 483 -49.71 13.18 84.87
N ASP A 484 -48.40 13.12 85.06
CA ASP A 484 -47.44 13.81 84.19
C ASP A 484 -46.07 13.12 84.29
N SER A 485 -45.54 12.61 83.18
CA SER A 485 -44.27 11.87 83.15
C SER A 485 -43.43 12.29 81.95
N HIS A 486 -42.53 13.22 82.20
CA HIS A 486 -41.67 13.80 81.18
C HIS A 486 -40.44 12.93 80.84
N LEU A 487 -40.21 12.81 79.52
CA LEU A 487 -38.90 12.60 78.87
C LEU A 487 -38.18 11.25 79.10
N LEU A 488 -38.37 10.33 78.15
CA LEU A 488 -37.30 9.83 77.26
C LEU A 488 -37.89 9.01 76.08
N PRO A 489 -37.50 9.30 74.83
CA PRO A 489 -37.75 8.39 73.69
C PRO A 489 -36.46 7.97 72.94
N PRO A 490 -36.29 6.69 72.54
CA PRO A 490 -35.13 6.22 71.79
C PRO A 490 -35.30 6.23 70.25
N ILE A 491 -34.14 6.33 69.57
CA ILE A 491 -33.73 5.68 68.30
C ILE A 491 -34.77 4.67 67.72
N SER A 492 -35.18 4.69 66.43
CA SER A 492 -34.27 4.64 65.27
C SER A 492 -34.86 5.00 63.89
N SER A 493 -33.94 5.33 62.97
CA SER A 493 -33.96 5.10 61.51
C SER A 493 -35.04 5.70 60.61
N SER A 494 -34.62 6.62 59.73
CA SER A 494 -34.90 6.59 58.28
C SER A 494 -33.78 7.33 57.52
N SER A 495 -33.83 7.39 56.19
CA SER A 495 -32.73 7.89 55.34
C SER A 495 -33.26 8.70 54.14
N VAL A 496 -32.33 9.30 53.38
CA VAL A 496 -32.47 9.90 52.02
C VAL A 496 -32.80 11.42 51.93
N LYS A 497 -31.71 12.20 51.83
CA LYS A 497 -31.42 13.30 50.87
C LYS A 497 -32.25 14.61 50.80
N SER A 498 -31.50 15.71 50.81
CA SER A 498 -31.62 16.93 49.97
C SER A 498 -32.88 17.82 50.16
N GLU A 499 -32.80 19.15 50.11
CA GLU A 499 -32.05 20.02 49.18
C GLU A 499 -31.68 21.41 49.77
N GLN A 500 -30.86 22.15 49.01
CA GLN A 500 -30.78 23.63 48.89
C GLN A 500 -30.81 24.52 50.16
N PHE A 501 -29.75 25.30 50.35
CA PHE A 501 -29.92 26.73 50.69
C PHE A 501 -28.82 27.62 50.08
N THR A 502 -29.23 28.55 49.21
CA THR A 502 -28.36 29.57 48.60
C THR A 502 -28.65 30.93 49.22
N LYS A 503 -27.63 31.72 49.64
CA LYS A 503 -27.59 33.19 49.43
C LYS A 503 -26.38 33.93 50.03
N ARG A 504 -26.13 35.11 49.41
CA ARG A 504 -25.39 36.31 49.87
C ARG A 504 -23.84 36.27 49.89
N THR A 505 -23.11 37.34 49.53
CA THR A 505 -23.22 38.36 48.43
C THR A 505 -22.08 39.40 48.55
N LEU A 506 -21.62 39.97 47.40
CA LEU A 506 -20.89 41.26 47.28
C LEU A 506 -19.46 41.29 47.89
N THR A 507 -18.42 42.00 47.41
CA THR A 507 -18.14 42.93 46.27
C THR A 507 -16.70 42.62 45.71
N LYS A 508 -15.93 43.38 44.89
CA LYS A 508 -16.02 44.72 44.27
C LYS A 508 -15.06 44.92 43.05
N SER A 509 -15.59 45.14 41.85
CA SER A 509 -14.93 45.90 40.74
C SER A 509 -13.63 45.30 40.11
N SER A 510 -13.04 45.80 39.00
CA SER A 510 -13.31 47.03 38.22
C SER A 510 -12.87 46.98 36.73
N LYS A 511 -13.71 47.53 35.82
CA LYS A 511 -13.36 48.28 34.57
C LYS A 511 -12.59 47.51 33.46
N THR A 512 -12.48 47.96 32.19
CA THR A 512 -12.87 49.21 31.49
C THR A 512 -13.60 48.97 30.15
N SER A 513 -14.45 49.93 29.76
CA SER A 513 -14.76 50.38 28.38
C SER A 513 -14.91 49.38 27.20
N ASN A 514 -16.04 49.47 26.52
CA ASN A 514 -16.11 49.30 25.06
C ASN A 514 -16.92 50.47 24.46
N SER A 515 -16.55 50.97 23.29
CA SER A 515 -17.09 52.23 22.72
C SER A 515 -17.78 52.04 21.38
N ASN A 516 -18.68 52.97 21.05
CA ASN A 516 -19.43 52.99 19.79
C ASN A 516 -18.51 52.92 18.56
N ASN A 517 -18.87 52.09 17.58
CA ASN A 517 -19.16 52.48 16.18
C ASN A 517 -19.60 51.23 15.38
N GLY A 518 -20.43 51.33 14.33
CA GLY A 518 -21.02 52.55 13.75
C GLY A 518 -20.82 52.68 12.23
N MET A 519 -20.75 51.59 11.46
CA MET A 519 -20.59 51.66 9.99
C MET A 519 -21.68 50.94 9.20
N ALA A 520 -22.50 51.78 8.55
CA ALA A 520 -23.19 51.62 7.29
C ALA A 520 -23.30 50.23 6.63
N ARG A 521 -24.55 49.83 6.34
CA ARG A 521 -24.87 49.12 5.09
C ARG A 521 -24.25 49.87 3.90
N ARG A 522 -23.44 49.20 3.07
CA ARG A 522 -23.28 49.57 1.66
C ARG A 522 -23.51 48.34 0.79
N SER A 523 -24.36 48.52 -0.21
CA SER A 523 -24.60 47.52 -1.24
C SER A 523 -23.39 47.47 -2.18
N PHE A 524 -22.81 46.29 -2.38
CA PHE A 524 -22.11 46.01 -3.63
C PHE A 524 -23.14 45.48 -4.62
N GLN A 525 -23.60 46.37 -5.50
CA GLN A 525 -24.40 45.98 -6.65
C GLN A 525 -23.54 45.09 -7.55
N ASN A 526 -23.85 43.81 -7.64
CA ASN A 526 -23.18 42.95 -8.60
C ASN A 526 -23.64 43.38 -10.01
N SER A 527 -22.69 43.67 -10.89
CA SER A 527 -22.92 44.44 -12.12
C SER A 527 -23.79 43.68 -13.12
N LYS A 528 -24.76 44.37 -13.74
CA LYS A 528 -25.31 43.95 -15.04
C LYS A 528 -24.16 43.88 -16.04
N ASN A 529 -23.75 42.68 -16.46
CA ASN A 529 -22.97 42.54 -17.68
C ASN A 529 -23.93 42.40 -18.87
N ILE A 530 -23.73 43.27 -19.86
CA ILE A 530 -24.56 43.35 -21.07
C ILE A 530 -24.01 42.39 -22.13
N LYS A 531 -24.88 42.03 -23.09
CA LYS A 531 -24.61 41.14 -24.22
C LYS A 531 -23.29 41.45 -24.93
N ASP A 532 -22.43 40.44 -25.05
CA ASP A 532 -21.44 40.33 -26.15
C ASP A 532 -21.76 39.13 -27.05
N THR A 533 -22.97 39.14 -27.61
CA THR A 533 -23.37 38.27 -28.73
C THR A 533 -22.98 38.86 -30.10
N SER A 534 -22.28 39.99 -30.09
CA SER A 534 -21.78 40.78 -31.22
C SER A 534 -20.83 39.97 -32.11
N GLY A 535 -19.75 39.43 -31.51
CA GLY A 535 -18.69 38.71 -32.21
C GLY A 535 -19.19 37.46 -32.94
N LEU A 536 -19.88 36.56 -32.24
CA LEU A 536 -20.35 35.29 -32.83
C LEU A 536 -21.33 35.51 -34.01
N ALA A 537 -22.11 36.59 -33.97
CA ALA A 537 -23.02 36.99 -35.05
C ALA A 537 -22.32 37.71 -36.22
N ALA A 538 -21.09 38.21 -36.03
CA ALA A 538 -20.22 38.68 -37.10
C ALA A 538 -19.47 37.52 -37.76
N THR A 539 -18.85 36.63 -36.98
CA THR A 539 -18.12 35.46 -37.49
C THR A 539 -19.02 34.53 -38.30
N ARG A 540 -20.25 34.26 -37.82
CA ARG A 540 -21.24 33.46 -38.58
C ARG A 540 -21.66 34.12 -39.90
N ARG A 541 -21.67 35.46 -39.99
CA ARG A 541 -21.96 36.18 -41.25
C ARG A 541 -20.77 36.17 -42.22
N GLN A 542 -19.53 36.27 -41.73
CA GLN A 542 -18.34 36.08 -42.57
C GLN A 542 -18.26 34.66 -43.13
N ILE A 543 -18.49 33.63 -42.32
CA ILE A 543 -18.50 32.22 -42.77
C ILE A 543 -19.59 32.00 -43.82
N ALA A 544 -20.80 32.52 -43.62
CA ALA A 544 -21.88 32.43 -44.61
C ALA A 544 -21.54 33.16 -45.93
N ALA A 545 -20.92 34.34 -45.86
CA ALA A 545 -20.50 35.08 -47.05
C ALA A 545 -19.41 34.34 -47.85
N ILE A 546 -18.44 33.74 -47.16
CA ILE A 546 -17.37 32.94 -47.79
C ILE A 546 -17.96 31.71 -48.50
N ILE A 547 -18.88 30.99 -47.85
CA ILE A 547 -19.53 29.79 -48.44
C ILE A 547 -20.39 30.16 -49.67
N SER A 548 -21.09 31.30 -49.64
CA SER A 548 -21.82 31.78 -50.82
C SER A 548 -20.89 32.21 -51.95
N ALA A 549 -19.76 32.85 -51.64
CA ALA A 549 -18.76 33.24 -52.63
C ALA A 549 -18.07 32.04 -53.31
N THR A 550 -17.81 30.95 -52.58
CA THR A 550 -17.24 29.72 -53.18
C THR A 550 -18.24 28.96 -54.05
N LYS A 551 -19.55 29.02 -53.77
CA LYS A 551 -20.57 28.43 -54.65
C LYS A 551 -20.75 29.17 -55.99
N PHE A 552 -20.49 30.47 -56.05
CA PHE A 552 -20.58 31.27 -57.28
C PHE A 552 -19.33 31.20 -58.18
N ARG A 553 -18.36 30.34 -57.88
CA ARG A 553 -17.10 30.20 -58.65
C ARG A 553 -16.92 28.84 -59.33
N ASN A 554 -17.88 27.94 -59.16
CA ASN A 554 -17.93 26.59 -59.73
C ASN A 554 -19.24 26.37 -60.54
N GLN A 555 -19.72 27.44 -61.17
CA GLN A 555 -20.66 27.46 -62.30
C GLN A 555 -20.04 28.36 -63.38
#